data_AF-A0A1H6T7A7-F1
#
_entry.id   AF-A0A1H6T7A7-F1
#
_cell.length_a   1.000
_cell.length_b   1.000
_cell.length_c   1.000
_cell.angle_alpha   90.00
_cell.angle_beta   90.00
_cell.angle_gamma   90.00
#
_symmetry.space_group_name_H-M   'P 1'
#
loop_
_entity.id
_entity.type
_entity.pdbx_description
1 polymer ?
#
loop_
_entity_poly.entity_id
_entity_poly.type
_entity_poly.pdbx_seq_one_letter_code
_entity_poly.pdbx_strand_id
1 'polypeptide(L)'
;MPVPGFSFKAVEQWARSCLAPGCTVLCDGLACFAAVTAAGCLHQRTVIAGHKPKGLTEFQWVNTVLGNLETRLAGRYPAFSFRK
;
A
#
# COMPACT_ATOMS: atom_id res chain seq x y z
N MET A 1 -5.31 -12.88 -2.96
CA MET A 1 -5.82 -12.55 -4.30
C MET A 1 -5.08 -11.33 -4.80
N PRO A 2 -4.51 -11.33 -6.02
CA PRO A 2 -3.96 -10.12 -6.62
C PRO A 2 -5.06 -9.07 -6.77
N VAL A 3 -4.76 -7.79 -6.53
CA VAL A 3 -5.71 -6.68 -6.73
C VAL A 3 -5.63 -6.27 -8.20
N PRO A 4 -6.68 -6.52 -9.02
CA PRO A 4 -6.63 -6.22 -10.46
C PRO A 4 -6.69 -4.71 -10.69
N GLY A 5 -5.52 -4.10 -10.79
CA GLY A 5 -5.35 -2.66 -10.86
C GLY A 5 -5.70 -1.96 -9.54
N PHE A 6 -5.06 -0.82 -9.26
CA PHE A 6 -5.39 0.01 -8.11
C PHE A 6 -6.67 0.84 -8.38
N SER A 7 -7.76 0.14 -8.66
CA SER A 7 -9.09 0.72 -8.86
C SER A 7 -9.89 0.70 -7.56
N PHE A 8 -10.86 1.60 -7.43
CA PHE A 8 -11.71 1.70 -6.24
C PHE A 8 -12.41 0.37 -5.92
N LYS A 9 -13.03 -0.27 -6.93
CA LYS A 9 -13.75 -1.54 -6.79
C LYS A 9 -12.82 -2.68 -6.37
N ALA A 10 -11.62 -2.74 -6.94
CA ALA A 10 -10.65 -3.80 -6.62
C ALA A 10 -10.13 -3.65 -5.18
N VAL A 11 -9.86 -2.41 -4.74
CA VAL A 11 -9.40 -2.13 -3.38
C VAL A 11 -10.50 -2.39 -2.35
N GLU A 12 -11.76 -2.05 -2.65
CA GLU A 12 -12.89 -2.39 -1.78
C GLU A 12 -13.03 -3.90 -1.58
N GLN A 13 -13.05 -4.66 -2.69
CA GLN A 13 -13.19 -6.11 -2.64
C GLN A 13 -12.04 -6.76 -1.87
N TRP A 14 -10.81 -6.30 -2.11
CA TRP A 14 -9.65 -6.72 -1.34
C TRP A 14 -9.82 -6.40 0.15
N ALA A 15 -10.20 -5.18 0.50
CA ALA A 15 -10.35 -4.74 1.89
C ALA A 15 -11.38 -5.59 2.64
N ARG A 16 -12.54 -5.87 2.04
CA ARG A 16 -13.55 -6.75 2.66
C ARG A 16 -13.06 -8.17 2.91
N SER A 17 -12.16 -8.67 2.05
CA SER A 17 -11.65 -10.04 2.14
C SER A 17 -10.42 -10.19 3.04
N CYS A 18 -9.64 -9.13 3.21
CA CYS A 18 -8.31 -9.19 3.81
C CYS A 18 -8.14 -8.33 5.06
N LEU A 19 -9.04 -7.38 5.33
CA LEU A 19 -8.96 -6.51 6.49
C LEU A 19 -10.09 -6.82 7.46
N ALA A 20 -9.79 -6.73 8.75
CA ALA A 20 -10.84 -6.76 9.76
C ALA A 20 -11.59 -5.42 9.78
N PRO A 21 -12.91 -5.42 9.99
CA PRO A 21 -13.66 -4.20 10.25
C PRO A 21 -13.05 -3.42 11.41
N GLY A 22 -12.97 -2.09 11.30
CA GLY A 22 -12.37 -1.21 12.30
C GLY A 22 -10.85 -1.07 12.21
N CYS A 23 -10.15 -1.78 11.31
CA CYS A 23 -8.73 -1.55 11.07
C CYS A 23 -8.46 -0.16 10.47
N THR A 24 -7.33 0.45 10.84
CA THR A 24 -6.86 1.71 10.25
C THR A 24 -5.91 1.44 9.10
N VAL A 25 -6.28 1.91 7.91
CA VAL A 25 -5.47 1.85 6.70
C VAL A 25 -4.77 3.19 6.53
N LEU A 26 -3.44 3.18 6.62
CA LEU A 26 -2.58 4.32 6.32
C LEU A 26 -2.12 4.24 4.85
N CYS A 27 -2.41 5.28 4.07
CA CYS A 27 -2.03 5.35 2.65
C CYS A 27 -1.37 6.70 2.31
N ASP A 28 -0.42 6.67 1.39
CA ASP A 28 0.39 7.77 0.87
C ASP A 28 -0.38 8.74 -0.06
N GLY A 29 -1.67 8.48 -0.29
CA GLY A 29 -2.56 9.41 -0.99
C GLY A 29 -3.11 8.94 -2.32
N LEU A 30 -2.96 7.67 -2.68
CA LEU A 30 -3.63 7.14 -3.87
C LEU A 30 -5.17 7.10 -3.65
N ALA A 31 -5.93 7.69 -4.58
CA ALA A 31 -7.36 7.95 -4.45
C ALA A 31 -8.21 6.70 -4.19
N CYS A 32 -7.87 5.58 -4.83
CA CYS A 32 -8.62 4.33 -4.72
C CYS A 32 -8.63 3.72 -3.31
N PHE A 33 -7.66 4.05 -2.44
CA PHE A 33 -7.64 3.53 -1.07
C PHE A 33 -8.73 4.13 -0.18
N ALA A 34 -9.41 5.20 -0.61
CA ALA A 34 -10.63 5.65 0.05
C ALA A 34 -11.72 4.55 0.07
N ALA A 35 -11.66 3.56 -0.83
CA ALA A 35 -12.60 2.45 -0.91
C ALA A 35 -12.58 1.52 0.30
N VAL A 36 -11.52 1.53 1.12
CA VAL A 36 -11.44 0.71 2.34
C VAL A 36 -12.48 1.11 3.38
N THR A 37 -13.00 2.34 3.33
CA THR A 37 -14.08 2.78 4.22
C THR A 37 -15.39 2.04 3.95
N ALA A 38 -15.63 1.61 2.71
CA ALA A 38 -16.77 0.78 2.35
C ALA A 38 -16.66 -0.66 2.90
N ALA A 39 -15.46 -1.07 3.34
CA ALA A 39 -15.24 -2.31 4.07
C ALA A 39 -15.33 -2.14 5.60
N GLY A 40 -15.68 -0.94 6.09
CA GLY A 40 -15.74 -0.65 7.52
C GLY A 40 -14.37 -0.37 8.15
N CYS A 41 -13.34 -0.11 7.34
CA CYS A 41 -12.01 0.30 7.83
C CYS A 41 -11.94 1.83 7.99
N LEU A 42 -11.09 2.30 8.89
CA LEU A 42 -10.74 3.72 8.96
C LEU A 42 -9.67 4.01 7.90
N HIS A 43 -9.83 5.10 7.15
CA HIS A 43 -8.84 5.50 6.15
C HIS A 43 -8.12 6.75 6.60
N GLN A 44 -6.84 6.61 6.95
CA GLN A 44 -5.96 7.73 7.28
C GLN A 44 -5.06 8.01 6.09
N ARG A 45 -5.34 9.12 5.40
CA ARG A 45 -4.57 9.56 4.25
C ARG A 45 -3.45 10.48 4.71
N THR A 46 -2.22 10.14 4.38
CA THR A 46 -1.06 11.01 4.57
C THR A 46 -0.59 11.50 3.21
N VAL A 47 -1.10 12.66 2.78
CA VAL A 47 -0.70 13.28 1.50
C VAL A 47 0.65 13.95 1.67
N ILE A 48 1.69 13.35 1.09
CA ILE A 48 3.03 13.96 1.05
C ILE A 48 3.08 14.88 -0.17
N ALA A 49 2.56 16.11 -0.01
CA ALA A 49 2.55 17.11 -1.06
C ALA A 49 3.98 17.64 -1.29
N GLY A 50 4.69 17.09 -2.29
CA GLY A 50 5.83 17.73 -2.97
C GLY A 50 7.12 17.96 -2.17
N HIS A 51 7.09 17.92 -0.84
CA HIS A 51 8.27 18.08 0.00
C HIS A 51 8.70 16.73 0.58
N LYS A 52 9.95 16.40 0.25
CA LYS A 52 10.78 15.28 0.74
C LYS A 52 10.19 14.62 2.01
N PRO A 53 9.92 13.31 2.01
CA PRO A 53 9.44 12.59 3.20
C PRO A 53 10.61 12.48 4.18
N LYS A 54 10.92 13.57 4.89
CA LYS A 54 11.90 13.60 5.97
C LYS A 54 11.23 13.54 7.35
N GLY A 55 9.90 13.65 7.41
CA GLY A 55 9.15 13.74 8.67
C GLY A 55 8.18 12.60 8.97
N LEU A 56 8.09 11.57 8.12
CA LEU A 56 7.22 10.41 8.34
C LEU A 56 8.07 9.15 8.45
N THR A 57 8.63 8.94 9.64
CA THR A 57 9.52 7.81 9.94
C THR A 57 8.85 6.47 9.63
N GLU A 58 7.53 6.37 9.79
CA GLU A 58 6.77 5.15 9.54
C GLU A 58 6.82 4.74 8.07
N PHE A 59 6.57 5.67 7.14
CA PHE A 59 6.59 5.37 5.70
C PHE A 59 8.01 5.12 5.17
N GLN A 60 9.03 5.80 5.74
CA GLN A 60 10.42 5.53 5.39
C GLN A 60 10.84 4.10 5.75
N TRP A 61 10.46 3.63 6.94
CA TRP A 61 10.81 2.28 7.38
C TRP A 61 10.06 1.22 6.58
N VAL A 62 8.77 1.43 6.30
CA VAL A 62 7.98 0.55 5.41
C VAL A 62 8.62 0.47 4.02
N ASN A 63 8.99 1.60 3.41
CA ASN A 63 9.66 1.60 2.11
C ASN A 63 11.04 0.92 2.16
N THR A 64 11.78 1.06 3.26
CA THR A 64 13.07 0.39 3.44
C THR A 64 12.90 -1.12 3.53
N VAL A 65 11.93 -1.60 4.31
CA VAL A 65 11.63 -3.04 4.43
C VAL A 65 11.17 -3.60 3.09
N LEU A 66 10.27 -2.90 2.39
CA LEU A 66 9.78 -3.31 1.06
C LEU A 66 10.91 -3.34 0.03
N GLY A 67 11.77 -2.31 -0.01
CA GLY A 67 12.91 -2.26 -0.94
C GLY A 67 13.94 -3.35 -0.67
N ASN A 68 14.18 -3.68 0.60
CA ASN A 68 15.04 -4.81 0.98
C ASN A 68 14.43 -6.15 0.56
N LEU A 69 13.11 -6.30 0.72
CA LEU A 69 12.38 -7.51 0.30
C LEU A 69 12.44 -7.67 -1.22
N GLU A 70 12.16 -6.61 -1.97
CA GLU A 70 12.25 -6.59 -3.43
C GLU A 70 13.67 -6.98 -3.90
N THR A 71 14.70 -6.38 -3.31
CA THR A 71 16.10 -6.65 -3.65
C THR A 71 16.46 -8.12 -3.41
N ARG A 72 15.99 -8.70 -2.30
CA ARG A 72 16.20 -10.13 -2.00
C ARG A 72 15.45 -11.04 -2.96
N LEU A 73 14.22 -10.69 -3.33
CA LEU A 73 13.41 -11.45 -4.28
C LEU A 73 14.02 -11.40 -5.69
N ALA A 74 14.41 -10.22 -6.17
CA ALA A 74 15.06 -10.05 -7.47
C ALA A 74 16.41 -10.77 -7.55
N GLY A 75 17.20 -10.75 -6.47
CA GLY A 75 18.50 -11.44 -6.40
C GLY A 75 18.40 -12.96 -6.31
N ARG A 76 17.32 -13.50 -5.74
CA ARG A 76 17.11 -14.96 -5.56
C ARG A 76 16.27 -15.58 -6.67
N TYR A 77 15.37 -14.80 -7.27
CA TYR A 77 14.41 -15.24 -8.27
C TYR A 77 14.34 -14.24 -9.43
N PRO A 78 15.12 -14.46 -10.52
CA PRO A 78 15.13 -13.57 -11.68
C PRO A 78 13.76 -13.40 -12.36
N ALA A 79 12.86 -14.37 -12.19
CA ALA A 79 11.49 -14.34 -12.71
C ALA A 79 10.61 -13.24 -12.06
N PHE A 80 11.00 -12.74 -10.88
CA PHE A 80 10.34 -11.65 -10.16
C PHE A 80 11.07 -10.31 -10.33
N SER A 81 11.84 -10.13 -11.39
CA SER A 81 12.44 -8.84 -11.69
C SER A 81 11.32 -7.83 -11.99
N PHE A 82 11.02 -6.98 -11.01
CA PHE A 82 10.08 -5.88 -11.16
C PHE A 82 10.63 -4.94 -12.25
N ARG A 83 9.86 -4.75 -13.34
CA ARG A 83 10.21 -3.75 -14.36
C ARG A 83 9.96 -2.37 -13.75
N LYS A 84 10.98 -1.51 -13.81
CA LYS A 84 10.93 -0.11 -13.35
C LYS A 84 9.85 0.69 -14.07
#